data_AF-A0A4J1V6W1-F1
#
_entry.id   AF-A0A4J1V6W1-F1
#
_cell.length_a   1.000
_cell.length_b   1.000
_cell.length_c   1.000
_cell.angle_alpha   90.00
_cell.angle_beta   90.00
_cell.angle_gamma   90.00
#
_symmetry.space_group_name_H-M   'P 1'
#
loop_
_entity.id
_entity.type
_entity.pdbx_description
1 polymer ?
#
loop_
_entity_poly.entity_id
_entity_poly.type
_entity_poly.pdbx_seq_one_letter_code
_entity_poly.pdbx_strand_id
1 'polypeptide(L)'
;MLLKHICEVCEKSEIIDSDLAFDKGWEYPPIMGSFRILSPRTCPNCTIEKTVWWALAMEGKSLEDLSKRQIEVLTRINNEPLSILPNSDDGLSS
;
A
#
# COMPACT_ATOMS: atom_id res chain seq x y z
N MET A 1 10.98 8.16 8.02
CA MET A 1 11.66 7.37 6.95
C MET A 1 11.08 7.71 5.58
N LEU A 2 11.90 8.03 4.57
CA LEU A 2 11.44 8.35 3.22
C LEU A 2 11.00 7.09 2.45
N LEU A 3 9.71 7.00 2.09
CA LEU A 3 9.13 5.87 1.35
C LEU A 3 8.14 6.34 0.28
N LYS A 4 7.93 5.51 -0.74
CA LYS A 4 6.87 5.68 -1.73
C LYS A 4 5.53 5.17 -1.16
N HIS A 5 4.69 6.09 -0.71
CA HIS A 5 3.34 5.79 -0.25
C HIS A 5 2.41 5.69 -1.46
N ILE A 6 1.64 4.61 -1.60
CA ILE A 6 0.83 4.33 -2.80
C ILE A 6 -0.59 3.94 -2.41
N CYS A 7 -1.55 4.82 -2.65
CA CYS A 7 -2.96 4.53 -2.40
C CYS A 7 -3.41 3.34 -3.26
N GLU A 8 -3.88 2.26 -2.65
CA GLU A 8 -4.40 1.11 -3.39
C GLU A 8 -5.72 1.39 -4.11
N VAL A 9 -6.47 2.40 -3.63
CA VAL A 9 -7.79 2.76 -4.14
C VAL A 9 -7.71 3.68 -5.36
N CYS A 10 -6.98 4.79 -5.25
CA CYS A 10 -6.91 5.83 -6.30
C CYS A 10 -5.54 5.93 -6.97
N GLU A 11 -4.60 5.05 -6.62
CA GLU A 11 -3.26 4.95 -7.23
C GLU A 11 -2.34 6.16 -7.01
N LYS A 12 -2.82 7.20 -6.31
CA LYS A 12 -2.00 8.33 -5.90
C LYS A 12 -0.73 7.82 -5.20
N SER A 13 0.43 8.33 -5.62
CA SER A 13 1.70 8.01 -4.98
C SER A 13 2.51 9.25 -4.63
N GLU A 14 3.19 9.19 -3.48
CA GLU A 14 4.07 10.25 -2.99
C GLU A 14 5.33 9.63 -2.37
N ILE A 15 6.51 10.14 -2.72
CA ILE A 15 7.74 9.85 -1.97
C ILE A 15 7.82 10.88 -0.85
N ILE A 16 7.57 10.43 0.38
CA ILE A 16 7.40 11.30 1.53
C ILE A 16 7.92 10.62 2.80
N ASP A 17 8.39 11.41 3.75
CA ASP A 17 8.75 10.88 5.06
C ASP A 17 7.51 10.29 5.74
N SER A 18 7.64 9.08 6.28
CA SER A 18 6.52 8.30 6.84
C SER A 18 5.83 8.99 8.01
N ASP A 19 6.57 9.75 8.83
CA ASP A 19 5.98 10.49 9.95
C ASP A 19 5.11 11.65 9.40
N LEU A 20 5.65 12.41 8.45
CA LEU A 20 4.90 13.47 7.77
C LEU A 20 3.72 12.92 6.93
N ALA A 21 3.84 11.73 6.36
CA ALA A 21 2.76 11.09 5.64
C ALA A 21 1.59 10.76 6.58
N PHE A 22 1.91 10.20 7.75
CA PHE A 22 0.93 9.92 8.79
C PHE A 22 0.24 11.19 9.26
N ASP A 23 0.99 12.26 9.53
CA ASP A 23 0.42 13.57 9.90
C ASP A 23 -0.50 14.14 8.83
N LYS A 24 -0.23 13.84 7.55
CA LYS A 24 -1.10 14.22 6.42
C LYS A 24 -2.32 13.30 6.25
N GLY A 25 -2.45 12.24 7.04
CA GLY A 25 -3.57 11.30 7.02
C GLY A 25 -3.37 10.06 6.15
N TRP A 26 -2.13 9.70 5.78
CA TRP A 26 -1.87 8.43 5.11
C TRP A 26 -1.98 7.26 6.10
N GLU A 27 -2.77 6.24 5.76
CA GLU A 27 -2.77 4.98 6.48
C GLU A 27 -1.79 4.02 5.78
N TYR A 28 -0.53 4.08 6.21
CA TYR A 28 0.58 3.36 5.57
C TYR A 28 1.66 2.95 6.59
N PRO A 29 2.33 1.80 6.40
CA PRO A 29 3.46 1.40 7.22
C PRO A 29 4.69 2.29 6.95
N PRO A 30 5.59 2.47 7.93
CA PRO A 30 5.67 1.75 9.20
C PRO A 30 4.80 2.31 10.34
N ILE A 31 4.19 3.49 10.18
CA ILE A 31 3.43 4.14 11.27
C ILE A 31 2.07 3.48 11.47
N MET A 32 1.38 3.13 10.37
CA MET A 32 0.09 2.44 10.40
C MET A 32 0.17 1.04 9.76
N GLY A 33 -0.01 0.02 10.60
CA GLY A 33 0.15 -1.38 10.21
C GLY A 33 1.61 -1.80 10.14
N SER A 34 1.90 -2.86 9.38
CA SER A 34 3.26 -3.39 9.24
C SER A 34 3.53 -3.86 7.83
N PHE A 35 4.79 -3.80 7.38
CA PHE A 35 5.18 -4.36 6.08
C PHE A 35 4.82 -5.83 5.99
N ARG A 36 4.41 -6.28 4.79
CA ARG A 36 4.04 -7.68 4.49
C ARG A 36 2.81 -8.19 5.24
N ILE A 37 2.26 -7.42 6.16
CA ILE A 37 0.96 -7.69 6.80
C ILE A 37 -0.10 -6.92 6.02
N LEU A 38 -1.11 -7.65 5.55
CA LEU A 38 -2.22 -7.05 4.83
C LEU A 38 -3.04 -6.17 5.78
N SER A 39 -3.07 -4.88 5.48
CA SER A 39 -3.92 -3.87 6.09
C SER A 39 -4.09 -2.71 5.08
N PRO A 40 -4.99 -1.74 5.31
CA PRO A 40 -5.25 -0.64 4.36
C PRO A 40 -4.00 0.17 3.97
N ARG A 41 -3.87 0.51 2.68
CA ARG A 41 -2.82 1.35 2.07
C ARG A 41 -3.51 2.51 1.37
N THR A 42 -3.96 3.51 2.12
CA THR A 42 -4.84 4.58 1.63
C THR A 42 -4.20 5.96 1.78
N CYS A 43 -4.53 6.85 0.85
CA CYS A 43 -4.29 8.28 1.03
C CYS A 43 -5.45 8.92 1.80
N PRO A 44 -5.31 10.18 2.28
CA PRO A 44 -6.30 10.83 3.14
C PRO A 44 -7.68 11.03 2.51
N ASN A 45 -7.78 10.90 1.18
CA ASN A 45 -9.01 11.12 0.41
C ASN A 45 -9.73 9.80 0.06
N CYS A 46 -9.23 8.66 0.50
CA CYS A 46 -9.80 7.34 0.19
C CYS A 46 -10.14 6.59 1.47
N THR A 47 -11.29 5.93 1.48
CA THR A 47 -11.75 5.12 2.62
C THR A 47 -11.23 3.69 2.52
N ILE A 48 -11.14 3.01 3.67
CA ILE A 48 -10.66 1.64 3.76
C ILE A 48 -11.59 0.61 3.11
N GLU A 49 -12.87 0.94 2.88
CA GLU A 49 -13.89 0.03 2.33
C GLU A 49 -13.55 -0.49 0.92
N LYS A 50 -12.68 0.22 0.20
CA LYS A 50 -12.26 -0.15 -1.17
C LYS A 50 -10.92 -0.90 -1.22
N THR A 51 -10.37 -1.27 -0.08
CA THR A 51 -9.05 -1.92 0.03
C THR A 51 -9.13 -3.43 -0.16
N VAL A 52 -8.01 -4.06 -0.49
CA VAL A 52 -7.90 -5.53 -0.52
C VAL A 52 -8.21 -6.13 0.86
N TRP A 53 -7.73 -5.48 1.92
CA TRP A 53 -7.99 -5.91 3.29
C TRP A 53 -9.50 -5.95 3.58
N TRP A 54 -10.25 -4.92 3.22
CA TRP A 54 -11.71 -4.88 3.44
C TRP A 54 -12.44 -5.98 2.66
N ALA A 55 -12.09 -6.16 1.39
CA ALA A 55 -12.65 -7.20 0.55
C ALA A 55 -12.51 -8.61 1.17
N LEU A 56 -11.34 -8.91 1.74
CA LEU A 56 -11.09 -10.22 2.36
C LEU A 56 -11.68 -10.32 3.78
N ALA A 57 -11.45 -9.32 4.63
CA ALA A 57 -11.77 -9.37 6.05
C ALA A 57 -13.23 -9.04 6.37
N MET A 58 -13.84 -8.13 5.60
CA MET A 58 -15.17 -7.59 5.88
C MET A 58 -16.23 -8.08 4.88
N GLU A 59 -15.88 -8.21 3.60
CA GLU A 59 -16.81 -8.72 2.59
C GLU A 59 -16.75 -10.26 2.43
N GLY A 60 -15.73 -10.91 3.00
CA GLY A 60 -15.57 -12.36 2.94
C GLY A 60 -15.24 -12.89 1.53
N LYS A 61 -14.67 -12.06 0.64
CA LYS A 61 -14.21 -12.54 -0.66
C LYS A 61 -13.09 -13.56 -0.49
N SER A 62 -13.07 -14.56 -1.37
CA SER A 62 -11.93 -15.46 -1.47
C SER A 62 -10.78 -14.79 -2.24
N LEU A 63 -9.58 -15.36 -2.15
CA LEU A 63 -8.44 -14.90 -2.96
C LEU A 63 -8.69 -15.08 -4.47
N GLU A 64 -9.50 -16.06 -4.85
CA GLU A 64 -9.84 -16.37 -6.24
C GLU A 64 -10.80 -15.34 -6.84
N ASP A 65 -11.59 -14.68 -6.00
CA ASP A 65 -12.54 -13.63 -6.38
C ASP A 65 -11.91 -12.23 -6.42
N LEU A 66 -10.62 -12.11 -6.11
CA LEU A 66 -9.93 -10.83 -6.18
C LEU A 66 -9.76 -10.38 -7.63
N SER A 67 -10.07 -9.11 -7.88
CA SER A 67 -9.75 -8.50 -9.17
C SER A 67 -8.24 -8.51 -9.42
N LYS A 68 -7.84 -8.43 -10.70
CA LYS A 68 -6.43 -8.28 -11.09
C LYS A 68 -5.73 -7.17 -10.30
N ARG A 69 -6.41 -6.04 -10.12
CA ARG A 69 -5.86 -4.91 -9.37
C ARG A 69 -5.63 -5.23 -7.89
N GLN A 70 -6.55 -5.93 -7.26
CA GLN A 70 -6.40 -6.36 -5.86
C GLN A 70 -5.26 -7.37 -5.70
N ILE A 71 -5.05 -8.26 -6.67
CA ILE A 71 -3.92 -9.18 -6.69
C ILE A 71 -2.58 -8.43 -6.83
N GLU A 72 -2.52 -7.40 -7.68
CA GLU A 72 -1.33 -6.53 -7.80
C GLU A 72 -1.00 -5.83 -6.49
N VAL A 73 -2.01 -5.30 -5.79
CA VAL A 73 -1.84 -4.66 -4.48
C VAL A 73 -1.38 -5.66 -3.42
N LEU A 74 -1.99 -6.85 -3.37
CA LEU A 74 -1.58 -7.92 -2.44
C LEU A 74 -0.12 -8.32 -2.67
N THR A 75 0.27 -8.49 -3.94
CA THR A 75 1.65 -8.80 -4.34
C THR A 75 2.61 -7.69 -3.93
N ARG A 76 2.23 -6.42 -4.13
CA ARG A 76 3.01 -5.27 -3.71
C ARG A 76 3.23 -5.27 -2.19
N ILE A 77 2.16 -5.44 -1.40
CA ILE A 77 2.23 -5.46 0.07
C ILE A 77 3.14 -6.60 0.56
N ASN A 78 3.02 -7.80 -0.02
CA ASN A 78 3.85 -8.95 0.35
C ASN A 78 5.36 -8.72 0.12
N ASN A 79 5.71 -7.82 -0.81
CA ASN A 79 7.07 -7.41 -1.13
C ASN A 79 7.52 -6.12 -0.41
N GLU A 80 6.72 -5.53 0.47
CA GLU A 80 7.14 -4.38 1.26
C GLU A 80 8.26 -4.76 2.26
N PRO A 81 9.23 -3.86 2.53
CA PRO A 81 9.32 -2.49 2.02
C PRO A 81 9.98 -2.37 0.63
N LEU A 82 10.50 -3.44 0.04
CA LEU A 82 11.24 -3.38 -1.23
C LEU A 82 10.41 -2.77 -2.36
N SER A 83 9.11 -3.06 -2.41
CA SER A 83 8.17 -2.54 -3.41
C SER A 83 7.83 -1.05 -3.27
N ILE A 84 8.28 -0.40 -2.20
CA ILE A 84 7.98 1.00 -1.87
C ILE A 84 9.23 1.82 -1.52
N LEU A 85 10.43 1.30 -1.79
CA LEU A 85 11.65 2.09 -1.69
C LEU A 85 11.67 3.14 -2.81
N PRO A 86 12.14 4.37 -2.56
CA PRO A 86 12.13 5.45 -3.54
C PRO A 86 13.03 5.24 -4.77
N ASN A 87 13.94 4.23 -4.76
CA ASN A 87 14.94 4.00 -5.81
C ASN A 87 14.85 2.63 -6.51
N SER A 88 13.70 1.97 -6.51
CA SER A 88 13.51 0.74 -7.29
C SER A 88 13.11 1.08 -8.74
N ASP A 89 14.01 1.70 -9.50
CA ASP A 89 14.16 1.61 -10.97
C ASP A 89 15.17 2.66 -11.47
N ASP A 90 16.47 2.39 -11.32
CA ASP A 90 17.43 2.73 -12.38
C ASP A 90 18.09 1.40 -12.75
N GLY A 91 17.69 0.77 -13.86
CA GLY A 91 18.34 -0.42 -14.40
C GLY A 91 19.77 -0.19 -14.88
N LEU A 92 20.62 0.45 -14.08
CA LEU A 92 22.01 0.83 -14.30
C LEU A 92 22.73 0.94 -12.94
N SER A 93 23.01 -0.19 -12.29
CA SER A 93 24.08 -0.32 -11.29
C SER A 93 24.40 -1.79 -11.01
N SER A 94 25.05 -2.44 -11.99
CA SER A 94 26.16 -3.41 -11.86
C SER A 94 26.37 -4.10 -13.20
#